data_AF-A0A9E5EZ19-F1
#
_entry.id   AF-A0A9E5EZ19-F1
#
_cell.length_a   1.000
_cell.length_b   1.000
_cell.length_c   1.000
_cell.angle_alpha   90.00
_cell.angle_beta   90.00
_cell.angle_gamma   90.00
#
_symmetry.space_group_name_H-M   'P 1'
#
loop_
_entity.id
_entity.type
_entity.pdbx_description
1 polymer ?
#
loop_
_entity_poly.entity_id
_entity_poly.type
_entity_poly.pdbx_seq_one_letter_code
_entity_poly.pdbx_strand_id
1 'polypeptide(L)'
;MTTIGSTNIEFLLSGGTNNADPSKSTGGGPSSFPVLGSLNNLFPDITSEEASSGKVDYRCFYVKNSGSSVTLYDTQVLVSSQNSGGSYVDIGIAKSTDVQRIDVTGSPTSGTAVFRLGSTLVSVNWGSSPFGFLSSLLNALSYVGAAAEVVYSILGNTTFFTVTFSGANDNKSWPTMQVQENNLVGGSEAPTITVRKISDGRPINSSAPSLVTDQMAPSGVTFQSGSLLVGKMEPGDFAPVWVRRTTPANTEFSLNDGFTVKVSGKPFLPATSSSSQSPNA
;
A
#
# COMPACT_ATOMS: atom_id res chain seq x y z
N MET A 1 6.75 -1.29 -25.29
CA MET A 1 5.95 -0.86 -24.13
C MET A 1 4.71 -1.73 -24.12
N THR A 2 4.70 -2.80 -23.34
CA THR A 2 3.58 -3.76 -23.35
C THR A 2 2.43 -3.15 -22.57
N THR A 3 1.39 -2.74 -23.27
CA THR A 3 0.16 -2.21 -22.71
C THR A 3 -0.46 -3.29 -21.82
N ILE A 4 -0.57 -3.03 -20.52
CA ILE A 4 -1.39 -3.85 -19.63
C ILE A 4 -2.81 -3.79 -20.18
N GLY A 5 -3.39 -4.93 -20.54
CA GLY A 5 -4.81 -4.99 -20.86
C GLY A 5 -5.61 -4.47 -19.68
N SER A 6 -6.59 -3.62 -19.93
CA SER A 6 -7.49 -3.03 -18.92
C SER A 6 -8.24 -4.03 -18.03
N THR A 7 -8.07 -5.34 -18.26
CA THR A 7 -8.68 -6.44 -17.51
C THR A 7 -8.02 -6.73 -16.16
N ASN A 8 -6.81 -6.22 -15.90
CA ASN A 8 -6.05 -6.55 -14.67
C ASN A 8 -6.06 -5.43 -13.62
N ILE A 9 -6.76 -4.33 -13.88
CA ILE A 9 -6.93 -3.23 -12.94
C ILE A 9 -8.41 -3.03 -12.67
N GLU A 10 -8.77 -3.00 -11.40
CA GLU A 10 -10.12 -2.71 -10.92
C GLU A 10 -10.10 -1.41 -10.11
N PHE A 11 -11.08 -0.53 -10.35
CA PHE A 11 -11.33 0.64 -9.52
C PHE A 11 -12.48 0.34 -8.56
N LEU A 12 -12.24 0.45 -7.26
CA LEU A 12 -13.24 0.19 -6.22
C LEU A 12 -13.61 1.48 -5.49
N LEU A 13 -14.85 1.58 -5.03
CA LEU A 13 -15.26 2.66 -4.13
C LEU A 13 -14.52 2.56 -2.79
N SER A 14 -14.37 3.68 -2.09
CA SER A 14 -13.96 3.71 -0.68
C SER A 14 -15.19 3.83 0.23
N GLY A 15 -15.02 3.92 1.55
CA GLY A 15 -16.10 4.08 2.52
C GLY A 15 -16.47 2.78 3.26
N GLY A 16 -15.67 1.72 3.11
CA GLY A 16 -15.94 0.40 3.68
C GLY A 16 -16.56 -0.58 2.69
N THR A 17 -16.59 -1.87 3.08
CA THR A 17 -16.89 -3.01 2.20
C THR A 17 -18.26 -2.95 1.51
N ASN A 18 -19.23 -2.25 2.08
CA ASN A 18 -20.60 -2.20 1.60
C ASN A 18 -20.98 -0.88 0.92
N ASN A 19 -20.02 0.03 0.67
CA ASN A 19 -20.36 1.28 0.02
C ASN A 19 -20.68 1.07 -1.46
N ALA A 20 -21.95 1.22 -1.84
CA ALA A 20 -22.40 1.19 -3.23
C ALA A 20 -22.65 2.60 -3.82
N ASP A 21 -22.47 3.65 -3.01
CA ASP A 21 -22.75 5.04 -3.38
C ASP A 21 -21.43 5.79 -3.63
N PRO A 22 -21.13 6.17 -4.89
CA PRO A 22 -19.92 6.91 -5.22
C PRO A 22 -19.72 8.18 -4.41
N SER A 23 -20.80 8.88 -4.05
CA SER A 23 -20.74 10.14 -3.30
C SER A 23 -20.26 9.96 -1.86
N LYS A 24 -20.33 8.73 -1.32
CA LYS A 24 -19.86 8.36 0.03
C LYS A 24 -18.42 7.84 0.05
N SER A 25 -17.69 8.00 -1.05
CA SER A 25 -16.31 7.54 -1.18
C SER A 25 -15.34 8.52 -0.48
N THR A 26 -15.45 8.62 0.85
CA THR A 26 -14.77 9.59 1.71
C THR A 26 -13.61 8.97 2.51
N GLY A 27 -12.99 7.91 2.00
CA GLY A 27 -11.85 7.23 2.65
C GLY A 27 -12.27 5.96 3.39
N GLY A 28 -11.49 5.47 4.35
CA GLY A 28 -11.71 4.15 4.97
C GLY A 28 -11.38 2.99 4.02
N GLY A 29 -11.77 1.76 4.37
CA GLY A 29 -11.42 0.54 3.61
C GLY A 29 -12.05 0.44 2.21
N PRO A 30 -11.55 -0.46 1.34
CA PRO A 30 -12.09 -0.66 0.01
C PRO A 30 -13.50 -1.28 0.05
N SER A 31 -14.35 -0.87 -0.89
CA SER A 31 -15.66 -1.45 -1.12
C SER A 31 -15.59 -2.74 -1.95
N SER A 32 -16.60 -3.59 -1.83
CA SER A 32 -16.86 -4.69 -2.77
C SER A 32 -17.51 -4.21 -4.07
N PHE A 33 -17.97 -2.95 -4.11
CA PHE A 33 -18.59 -2.34 -5.29
C PHE A 33 -17.54 -1.58 -6.11
N PRO A 34 -17.44 -1.86 -7.43
CA PRO A 34 -16.55 -1.13 -8.31
C PRO A 34 -17.08 0.27 -8.61
N VAL A 35 -16.18 1.16 -9.06
CA VAL A 35 -16.57 2.41 -9.70
C VAL A 35 -17.22 2.05 -11.05
N LEU A 36 -18.52 2.30 -11.18
CA LEU A 36 -19.24 2.10 -12.44
C LEU A 36 -19.17 3.37 -13.30
N GLY A 37 -18.84 3.22 -14.59
CA GLY A 37 -18.73 4.33 -15.53
C GLY A 37 -17.44 5.11 -15.38
N SER A 38 -17.55 6.44 -15.26
CA SER A 38 -16.39 7.32 -15.09
C SER A 38 -16.08 7.55 -13.61
N LEU A 39 -14.82 7.75 -13.26
CA LEU A 39 -14.42 8.24 -11.93
C LEU A 39 -15.01 9.62 -11.60
N ASN A 40 -15.48 10.35 -12.61
CA ASN A 40 -16.24 11.57 -12.37
C ASN A 40 -17.50 11.33 -11.51
N ASN A 41 -18.09 10.14 -11.59
CA ASN A 41 -19.27 9.77 -10.81
C ASN A 41 -19.04 9.80 -9.30
N LEU A 42 -17.78 9.86 -8.83
CA LEU A 42 -17.47 10.05 -7.41
C LEU A 42 -17.97 11.39 -6.86
N PHE A 43 -18.09 12.38 -7.73
CA PHE A 43 -18.44 13.74 -7.35
C PHE A 43 -19.85 14.10 -7.82
N PRO A 44 -20.62 14.85 -7.01
CA PRO A 44 -21.82 15.49 -7.50
C PRO A 44 -21.44 16.66 -8.43
N ASP A 45 -22.42 17.08 -9.24
CA ASP A 45 -22.32 18.32 -10.01
C ASP A 45 -22.12 19.53 -9.09
N ILE A 46 -21.33 20.49 -9.54
CA ILE A 46 -21.08 21.75 -8.83
C ILE A 46 -22.28 22.67 -9.06
N THR A 47 -22.91 23.19 -8.00
CA THR A 47 -24.04 24.12 -8.18
C THR A 47 -23.57 25.51 -8.63
N SER A 48 -24.49 26.36 -9.11
CA SER A 48 -24.19 27.76 -9.45
C SER A 48 -23.63 28.54 -8.26
N GLU A 49 -24.15 28.29 -7.06
CA GLU A 49 -23.69 28.92 -5.83
C GLU A 49 -22.26 28.48 -5.50
N GLU A 50 -21.99 27.17 -5.59
CA GLU A 50 -20.66 26.60 -5.36
C GLU A 50 -19.63 27.07 -6.40
N ALA A 51 -20.02 27.20 -7.67
CA ALA A 51 -19.16 27.75 -8.71
C ALA A 51 -18.85 29.24 -8.47
N SER A 52 -19.83 30.00 -7.97
CA SER A 52 -19.65 31.42 -7.64
C SER A 52 -18.73 31.62 -6.43
N SER A 53 -18.91 30.82 -5.36
CA SER A 53 -18.09 30.91 -4.15
C SER A 53 -16.72 30.23 -4.29
N GLY A 54 -16.59 29.31 -5.24
CA GLY A 54 -15.53 28.33 -5.30
C GLY A 54 -15.77 27.18 -4.33
N LYS A 55 -15.22 26.02 -4.66
CA LYS A 55 -15.34 24.79 -3.87
C LYS A 55 -14.10 23.93 -4.00
N VAL A 56 -13.69 23.32 -2.90
CA VAL A 56 -12.71 22.23 -2.90
C VAL A 56 -13.36 21.04 -2.23
N ASP A 57 -13.39 19.93 -2.94
CA ASP A 57 -13.89 18.67 -2.40
C ASP A 57 -12.98 17.47 -2.74
N TYR A 58 -13.10 16.43 -1.92
CA TYR A 58 -12.22 15.27 -1.92
C TYR A 58 -13.02 13.98 -2.04
N ARG A 59 -12.53 13.05 -2.85
CA ARG A 59 -13.03 11.69 -2.95
C ARG A 59 -11.87 10.71 -3.01
N CYS A 60 -12.08 9.50 -2.50
CA CYS A 60 -11.10 8.43 -2.53
C CYS A 60 -11.66 7.24 -3.31
N PHE A 61 -10.86 6.65 -4.18
CA PHE A 61 -11.13 5.35 -4.77
C PHE A 61 -9.94 4.44 -4.51
N TYR A 62 -10.09 3.15 -4.79
CA TYR A 62 -9.00 2.19 -4.72
C TYR A 62 -8.63 1.72 -6.12
N VAL A 63 -7.34 1.62 -6.37
CA VAL A 63 -6.79 0.87 -7.49
C VAL A 63 -6.43 -0.51 -6.97
N LYS A 64 -6.90 -1.56 -7.64
CA LYS A 64 -6.58 -2.95 -7.30
C LYS A 64 -5.98 -3.65 -8.49
N ASN A 65 -4.88 -4.37 -8.26
CA ASN A 65 -4.36 -5.33 -9.23
C ASN A 65 -5.23 -6.59 -9.17
N SER A 66 -6.21 -6.69 -10.07
CA SER A 66 -7.13 -7.83 -10.16
C SER A 66 -6.58 -8.97 -11.01
N GLY A 67 -5.39 -8.81 -11.61
CA GLY A 67 -4.71 -9.89 -12.32
C GLY A 67 -4.34 -11.05 -11.38
N SER A 68 -4.37 -12.29 -11.89
CA SER A 68 -4.16 -13.50 -11.08
C SER A 68 -2.68 -13.88 -10.89
N SER A 69 -1.77 -13.39 -11.74
CA SER A 69 -0.35 -13.80 -11.74
C SER A 69 0.64 -12.68 -12.05
N VAL A 70 0.16 -11.50 -12.47
CA VAL A 70 1.03 -10.41 -12.93
C VAL A 70 1.34 -9.48 -11.77
N THR A 71 2.62 -9.34 -11.44
CA THR A 71 3.09 -8.26 -10.55
C THR A 71 3.36 -7.01 -11.37
N LEU A 72 2.87 -5.88 -10.88
CA LEU A 72 3.08 -4.57 -11.47
C LEU A 72 4.16 -3.82 -10.71
N TYR A 73 5.28 -3.55 -11.37
CA TYR A 73 6.36 -2.72 -10.82
C TYR A 73 6.19 -1.27 -11.27
N ASP A 74 6.67 -0.33 -10.45
CA ASP A 74 6.59 1.11 -10.71
C ASP A 74 5.16 1.57 -11.07
N THR A 75 4.14 1.00 -10.39
CA THR A 75 2.74 1.28 -10.72
C THR A 75 2.46 2.76 -10.51
N GLN A 76 1.89 3.38 -11.54
CA GLN A 76 1.58 4.80 -11.60
C GLN A 76 0.12 5.03 -11.94
N VAL A 77 -0.46 6.04 -11.29
CA VAL A 77 -1.81 6.53 -11.56
C VAL A 77 -1.69 7.91 -12.18
N LEU A 78 -2.29 8.12 -13.35
CA LEU A 78 -2.16 9.36 -14.12
C LEU A 78 -3.55 9.92 -14.45
N VAL A 79 -3.76 11.21 -14.22
CA VAL A 79 -4.89 11.92 -14.81
C VAL A 79 -4.61 12.13 -16.30
N SER A 80 -5.29 11.38 -17.17
CA SER A 80 -4.97 11.34 -18.61
C SER A 80 -5.70 12.39 -19.44
N SER A 81 -6.84 12.88 -18.95
CA SER A 81 -7.61 13.97 -19.56
C SER A 81 -8.47 14.64 -18.50
N GLN A 82 -8.67 15.94 -18.66
CA GLN A 82 -9.66 16.72 -17.93
C GLN A 82 -10.50 17.49 -18.95
N ASN A 83 -11.81 17.34 -18.86
CA ASN A 83 -12.75 18.26 -19.49
C ASN A 83 -13.06 19.29 -18.41
N SER A 84 -12.31 20.39 -18.41
CA SER A 84 -12.50 21.46 -17.44
C SER A 84 -13.38 22.52 -18.07
N GLY A 85 -14.64 22.61 -17.64
CA GLY A 85 -15.44 23.83 -17.77
C GLY A 85 -15.20 24.80 -16.63
N GLY A 86 -14.13 24.60 -15.84
CA GLY A 86 -13.66 25.51 -14.80
C GLY A 86 -13.12 24.81 -13.56
N SER A 87 -13.53 23.56 -13.29
CA SER A 87 -12.93 22.75 -12.22
C SER A 87 -11.75 21.93 -12.73
N TYR A 88 -10.76 21.68 -11.88
CA TYR A 88 -9.64 20.80 -12.18
C TYR A 88 -9.40 19.81 -11.02
N VAL A 89 -8.71 18.71 -11.33
CA VAL A 89 -8.39 17.69 -10.32
C VAL A 89 -6.89 17.46 -10.14
N ASP A 90 -6.50 17.18 -8.91
CA ASP A 90 -5.20 16.61 -8.55
C ASP A 90 -5.41 15.26 -7.88
N ILE A 91 -4.40 14.41 -7.94
CA ILE A 91 -4.41 13.10 -7.29
C ILE A 91 -3.39 13.04 -6.16
N GLY A 92 -3.67 12.25 -5.13
CA GLY A 92 -2.79 12.13 -3.97
C GLY A 92 -2.86 10.78 -3.28
N ILE A 93 -1.81 10.46 -2.54
CA ILE A 93 -1.72 9.28 -1.67
C ILE A 93 -1.06 9.67 -0.35
N ALA A 94 -1.38 8.91 0.69
CA ALA A 94 -0.59 8.89 1.91
C ALA A 94 0.53 7.86 1.75
N LYS A 95 1.77 8.25 2.07
CA LYS A 95 2.94 7.38 2.04
C LYS A 95 3.53 7.24 3.43
N SER A 96 3.84 6.02 3.81
CA SER A 96 4.58 5.73 5.03
C SER A 96 5.20 4.35 4.92
N THR A 97 6.38 4.20 5.50
CA THR A 97 7.06 2.92 5.59
C THR A 97 6.47 2.08 6.72
N ASP A 98 6.32 0.78 6.47
CA ASP A 98 5.97 -0.19 7.50
C ASP A 98 7.20 -0.43 8.39
N VAL A 99 7.03 -0.19 9.68
CA VAL A 99 8.11 -0.38 10.66
C VAL A 99 7.58 -1.25 11.78
N GLN A 100 8.28 -2.34 12.05
CA GLN A 100 7.97 -3.27 13.13
C GLN A 100 9.14 -3.35 14.10
N ARG A 101 8.85 -3.71 15.34
CA ARG A 101 9.86 -3.87 16.39
C ARG A 101 9.68 -5.23 17.03
N ILE A 102 10.79 -5.96 17.14
CA ILE A 102 10.92 -7.23 17.86
C ILE A 102 11.75 -6.96 19.11
N ASP A 103 11.16 -7.17 20.27
CA ASP A 103 11.83 -7.01 21.56
C ASP A 103 12.14 -8.41 22.10
N VAL A 104 13.43 -8.73 22.26
CA VAL A 104 13.90 -10.00 22.82
C VAL A 104 14.52 -9.74 24.19
N THR A 105 13.93 -10.28 25.25
CA THR A 105 14.35 -10.05 26.64
C THR A 105 14.87 -11.34 27.26
N GLY A 106 15.93 -11.29 28.06
CA GLY A 106 16.42 -12.45 28.84
C GLY A 106 17.79 -13.00 28.42
N SER A 107 18.64 -12.16 27.81
CA SER A 107 20.04 -12.51 27.46
C SER A 107 20.22 -13.86 26.75
N PRO A 108 19.53 -14.10 25.62
CA PRO A 108 19.72 -15.30 24.80
C PRO A 108 21.18 -15.52 24.39
N THR A 109 21.58 -16.78 24.36
CA THR A 109 22.93 -17.26 24.02
C THR A 109 22.95 -18.10 22.75
N SER A 110 21.83 -18.71 22.39
CA SER A 110 21.65 -19.53 21.18
C SER A 110 20.15 -19.79 20.93
N GLY A 111 19.86 -20.68 19.97
CA GLY A 111 18.50 -21.14 19.69
C GLY A 111 17.86 -20.45 18.49
N THR A 112 16.57 -20.73 18.30
CA THR A 112 15.80 -20.25 17.14
C THR A 112 14.46 -19.66 17.56
N ALA A 113 14.00 -18.69 16.79
CA ALA A 113 12.64 -18.16 16.86
C ALA A 113 11.99 -18.31 15.49
N VAL A 114 10.71 -18.69 15.46
CA VAL A 114 9.93 -18.77 14.23
C VAL A 114 8.84 -17.72 14.28
N PHE A 115 8.82 -16.84 13.30
CA PHE A 115 7.80 -15.82 13.13
C PHE A 115 6.88 -16.19 11.97
N ARG A 116 5.61 -15.78 12.05
CA ARG A 116 4.66 -15.79 10.94
C ARG A 116 4.50 -14.36 10.41
N LEU A 117 4.75 -14.16 9.12
CA LEU A 117 4.51 -12.93 8.38
C LEU A 117 3.45 -13.20 7.31
N GLY A 118 2.21 -12.81 7.57
CA GLY A 118 1.08 -13.21 6.74
C GLY A 118 0.89 -14.73 6.74
N SER A 119 1.00 -15.36 5.58
CA SER A 119 0.93 -16.82 5.42
C SER A 119 2.28 -17.53 5.57
N THR A 120 3.39 -16.78 5.57
CA THR A 120 4.74 -17.36 5.49
C THR A 120 5.40 -17.46 6.85
N LEU A 121 6.20 -18.51 7.05
CA LEU A 121 7.05 -18.69 8.24
C LEU A 121 8.46 -18.18 7.97
N VAL A 122 9.04 -17.51 8.95
CA VAL A 122 10.38 -16.91 8.94
C VAL A 122 11.14 -17.47 10.14
N SER A 123 12.11 -18.36 9.88
CA SER A 123 12.95 -18.95 10.92
C SER A 123 14.21 -18.11 11.12
N VAL A 124 14.49 -17.73 12.37
CA VAL A 124 15.57 -16.82 12.74
C VAL A 124 16.43 -17.47 13.82
N ASN A 125 17.71 -17.63 13.53
CA ASN A 125 18.69 -18.15 14.47
C ASN A 125 19.31 -17.00 15.27
N TRP A 126 19.43 -17.15 16.59
CA TRP A 126 20.08 -16.13 17.43
C TRP A 126 21.57 -15.99 17.16
N GLY A 127 22.25 -17.10 16.86
CA GLY A 127 23.71 -17.16 16.76
C GLY A 127 24.36 -17.00 18.13
N SER A 128 25.57 -16.45 18.16
CA SER A 128 26.36 -16.20 19.38
C SER A 128 26.14 -14.81 19.98
N SER A 129 25.42 -13.92 19.31
CA SER A 129 25.19 -12.53 19.71
C SER A 129 23.97 -11.96 18.98
N PRO A 130 23.42 -10.81 19.42
CA PRO A 130 22.37 -10.10 18.69
C PRO A 130 22.61 -9.90 17.19
N PHE A 131 23.88 -9.79 16.75
CA PHE A 131 24.22 -9.65 15.34
C PHE A 131 23.89 -10.90 14.52
N GLY A 132 23.99 -12.09 15.13
CA GLY A 132 23.56 -13.35 14.50
C GLY A 132 22.07 -13.34 14.21
N PHE A 133 21.26 -12.92 15.19
CA PHE A 133 19.82 -12.75 15.04
C PHE A 133 19.47 -11.74 13.94
N LEU A 134 20.12 -10.56 13.93
CA LEU A 134 19.94 -9.57 12.87
C LEU A 134 20.22 -10.15 11.48
N SER A 135 21.35 -10.83 11.33
CA SER A 135 21.77 -11.38 10.02
C SER A 135 20.83 -12.49 9.56
N SER A 136 20.43 -13.37 10.49
CA SER A 136 19.46 -14.42 10.20
C SER A 136 18.10 -13.85 9.83
N LEU A 137 17.65 -12.78 10.51
CA LEU A 137 16.37 -12.13 10.23
C LEU A 137 16.37 -11.48 8.85
N LEU A 138 17.43 -10.74 8.49
CA LEU A 138 17.58 -10.13 7.17
C LEU A 138 17.50 -11.17 6.05
N ASN A 139 18.26 -12.27 6.18
CA ASN A 139 18.26 -13.35 5.20
C ASN A 139 16.90 -14.01 5.07
N ALA A 140 16.25 -14.32 6.20
CA ALA A 140 14.96 -14.99 6.20
C ALA A 140 13.85 -14.10 5.61
N LEU A 141 13.86 -12.78 5.90
CA LEU A 141 12.94 -11.81 5.29
C LEU A 141 13.19 -11.66 3.78
N SER A 142 14.45 -11.58 3.35
CA SER A 142 14.77 -11.50 1.92
C SER A 142 14.33 -12.75 1.17
N TYR A 143 14.48 -13.93 1.76
CA TYR A 143 14.09 -15.20 1.14
C TYR A 143 12.59 -15.27 0.83
N VAL A 144 11.76 -14.70 1.71
CA VAL A 144 10.29 -14.67 1.54
C VAL A 144 9.81 -13.46 0.72
N GLY A 145 10.74 -12.73 0.08
CA GLY A 145 10.42 -11.55 -0.73
C GLY A 145 10.07 -10.31 0.09
N ALA A 146 10.22 -10.34 1.41
CA ALA A 146 9.89 -9.27 2.35
C ALA A 146 11.15 -8.49 2.77
N ALA A 147 12.03 -8.18 1.81
CA ALA A 147 13.26 -7.43 2.03
C ALA A 147 13.02 -6.16 2.87
N ALA A 148 13.90 -5.97 3.87
CA ALA A 148 13.82 -4.92 4.86
C ALA A 148 15.24 -4.56 5.34
N GLU A 149 15.37 -3.38 5.93
CA GLU A 149 16.52 -3.01 6.75
C GLU A 149 16.25 -3.39 8.21
N VAL A 150 17.26 -3.90 8.90
CA VAL A 150 17.15 -4.26 10.33
C VAL A 150 18.30 -3.61 11.07
N VAL A 151 17.96 -2.90 12.14
CA VAL A 151 18.93 -2.38 13.11
C VAL A 151 18.58 -2.91 14.49
N TYR A 152 19.57 -2.97 15.39
CA TYR A 152 19.29 -3.31 16.78
C TYR A 152 19.93 -2.34 17.77
N SER A 153 19.33 -2.27 18.94
CA SER A 153 19.87 -1.60 20.13
C SER A 153 19.64 -2.48 21.35
N ILE A 154 20.43 -2.26 22.41
CA ILE A 154 20.33 -3.03 23.65
C ILE A 154 20.09 -2.06 24.80
N LEU A 155 19.13 -2.38 25.67
CA LEU A 155 18.91 -1.67 26.93
C LEU A 155 18.65 -2.70 28.02
N GLY A 156 19.50 -2.73 29.04
CA GLY A 156 19.43 -3.76 30.08
C GLY A 156 19.56 -5.16 29.49
N ASN A 157 18.60 -6.04 29.80
CA ASN A 157 18.53 -7.41 29.29
C ASN A 157 17.65 -7.57 28.04
N THR A 158 17.22 -6.47 27.42
CA THR A 158 16.39 -6.47 26.22
C THR A 158 17.17 -5.99 25.01
N THR A 159 17.13 -6.77 23.94
CA THR A 159 17.57 -6.38 22.60
C THR A 159 16.36 -6.00 21.76
N PHE A 160 16.40 -4.82 21.17
CA PHE A 160 15.36 -4.29 20.31
C PHE A 160 15.80 -4.34 18.87
N PHE A 161 15.12 -5.10 18.03
CA PHE A 161 15.32 -5.13 16.59
C PHE A 161 14.23 -4.30 15.91
N THR A 162 14.63 -3.25 15.21
CA THR A 162 13.72 -2.45 14.38
C THR A 162 13.85 -2.91 12.94
N VAL A 163 12.73 -3.38 12.39
CA VAL A 163 12.59 -3.85 11.02
C VAL A 163 11.87 -2.77 10.23
N THR A 164 12.55 -2.20 9.25
CA THR A 164 12.03 -1.16 8.36
C THR A 164 11.95 -1.74 6.95
N PHE A 165 10.74 -2.03 6.47
CA PHE A 165 10.57 -2.57 5.12
C PHE A 165 11.05 -1.56 4.07
N SER A 166 11.79 -2.02 3.05
CA SER A 166 12.53 -1.11 2.16
C SER A 166 12.48 -1.56 0.70
N GLY A 167 13.03 -0.73 -0.18
CA GLY A 167 13.07 -0.99 -1.63
C GLY A 167 11.66 -1.16 -2.21
N ALA A 168 11.43 -2.26 -2.94
CA ALA A 168 10.13 -2.53 -3.56
C ALA A 168 9.01 -2.87 -2.55
N ASN A 169 9.36 -3.09 -1.29
CA ASN A 169 8.42 -3.35 -0.20
C ASN A 169 8.18 -2.12 0.69
N ASP A 170 8.89 -1.02 0.44
CA ASP A 170 8.55 0.25 1.06
C ASP A 170 7.12 0.65 0.67
N ASN A 171 6.42 1.36 1.55
CA ASN A 171 5.05 1.82 1.33
C ASN A 171 3.99 0.69 1.19
N LYS A 172 4.35 -0.56 1.47
CA LYS A 172 3.41 -1.70 1.59
C LYS A 172 3.09 -1.99 3.05
N SER A 173 1.81 -2.09 3.38
CA SER A 173 1.35 -2.53 4.69
C SER A 173 1.57 -4.02 4.85
N TRP A 174 2.39 -4.39 5.83
CA TRP A 174 2.66 -5.78 6.17
C TRP A 174 1.87 -6.18 7.42
N PRO A 175 1.38 -7.44 7.50
CA PRO A 175 0.91 -7.96 8.77
C PRO A 175 2.01 -7.89 9.83
N THR A 176 1.64 -7.58 11.07
CA THR A 176 2.60 -7.64 12.19
C THR A 176 3.10 -9.08 12.33
N MET A 177 4.42 -9.27 12.41
CA MET A 177 4.99 -10.60 12.63
C MET A 177 4.47 -11.19 13.94
N GLN A 178 4.08 -12.46 13.91
CA GLN A 178 3.58 -13.18 15.08
C GLN A 178 4.59 -14.24 15.50
N VAL A 179 4.94 -14.30 16.78
CA VAL A 179 5.78 -15.38 17.32
C VAL A 179 4.98 -16.69 17.23
N GLN A 180 5.51 -17.68 16.51
CA GLN A 180 4.94 -19.04 16.43
C GLN A 180 5.67 -19.98 17.37
N GLU A 181 7.01 -19.92 17.36
CA GLU A 181 7.86 -20.72 18.22
C GLU A 181 8.99 -19.86 18.79
N ASN A 182 9.33 -20.11 20.05
CA ASN A 182 10.45 -19.48 20.73
C ASN A 182 11.28 -20.57 21.40
N ASN A 183 12.33 -21.01 20.71
CA ASN A 183 13.30 -21.99 21.18
C ASN A 183 14.64 -21.30 21.48
N LEU A 184 14.60 -20.01 21.86
CA LEU A 184 15.79 -19.29 22.31
C LEU A 184 16.26 -19.86 23.65
N VAL A 185 17.57 -19.99 23.79
CA VAL A 185 18.20 -20.48 25.02
C VAL A 185 18.84 -19.30 25.73
N GLY A 186 18.35 -18.99 26.93
CA GLY A 186 18.90 -17.95 27.79
C GLY A 186 19.85 -18.50 28.83
N GLY A 187 20.36 -17.61 29.68
CA GLY A 187 21.16 -18.00 30.86
C GLY A 187 20.29 -18.57 31.96
N SER A 188 19.99 -17.77 32.98
CA SER A 188 19.19 -18.17 34.14
C SER A 188 17.68 -18.19 33.91
N GLU A 189 17.20 -17.55 32.84
CA GLU A 189 15.78 -17.46 32.49
C GLU A 189 15.58 -17.70 30.99
N ALA A 190 14.41 -18.23 30.62
CA ALA A 190 14.04 -18.41 29.23
C ALA A 190 13.77 -17.04 28.56
N PRO A 191 14.40 -16.74 27.41
CA PRO A 191 14.16 -15.48 26.72
C PRO A 191 12.71 -15.36 26.26
N THR A 192 12.18 -14.14 26.27
CA THR A 192 10.84 -13.82 25.76
C THR A 192 10.93 -12.94 24.52
N ILE A 193 9.95 -13.06 23.63
CA ILE A 193 9.88 -12.28 22.40
C ILE A 193 8.52 -11.58 22.33
N THR A 194 8.52 -10.28 22.12
CA THR A 194 7.32 -9.54 21.75
C THR A 194 7.53 -8.83 20.43
N VAL A 195 6.45 -8.67 19.66
CA VAL A 195 6.48 -7.98 18.38
C VAL A 195 5.37 -6.95 18.34
N ARG A 196 5.68 -5.75 17.88
CA ARG A 196 4.68 -4.69 17.68
C ARG A 196 4.96 -3.87 16.44
N LYS A 197 3.91 -3.24 15.93
CA LYS A 197 4.00 -2.27 14.86
C LYS A 197 4.37 -0.90 15.42
N ILE A 198 5.30 -0.22 14.77
CA ILE A 198 5.71 1.16 15.06
C ILE A 198 5.05 2.12 14.09
N SER A 199 4.97 1.73 12.82
CA SER A 199 4.32 2.49 11.75
C SER A 199 3.70 1.53 10.74
N ASP A 200 2.52 1.86 10.23
CA ASP A 200 1.88 1.13 9.14
C ASP A 200 2.43 1.56 7.78
N GLY A 201 2.63 0.59 6.88
CA GLY A 201 2.93 0.88 5.49
C GLY A 201 1.73 1.46 4.74
N ARG A 202 1.97 2.45 3.87
CA ARG A 202 0.96 3.08 2.98
C ARG A 202 1.61 3.50 1.66
N PRO A 203 0.91 3.41 0.51
CA PRO A 203 -0.54 3.18 0.39
C PRO A 203 -0.94 1.71 0.18
N ILE A 204 -0.01 0.82 -0.18
CA ILE A 204 -0.36 -0.53 -0.64
C ILE A 204 -0.88 -1.38 0.53
N ASN A 205 -2.01 -2.05 0.32
CA ASN A 205 -2.74 -2.88 1.29
C ASN A 205 -3.10 -2.16 2.59
N SER A 206 -3.30 -0.85 2.50
CA SER A 206 -3.68 0.00 3.62
C SER A 206 -5.04 0.64 3.40
N SER A 207 -5.73 0.98 4.49
CA SER A 207 -6.96 1.76 4.41
C SER A 207 -6.67 3.26 4.30
N ALA A 208 -7.42 3.95 3.45
CA ALA A 208 -7.42 5.40 3.36
C ALA A 208 -7.82 6.05 4.69
N PRO A 209 -7.27 7.22 5.05
CA PRO A 209 -7.78 7.98 6.19
C PRO A 209 -9.22 8.43 5.92
N SER A 210 -10.17 8.18 6.83
CA SER A 210 -11.56 8.61 6.62
C SER A 210 -11.71 10.12 6.80
N LEU A 211 -12.55 10.74 5.99
CA LEU A 211 -12.94 12.15 6.14
C LEU A 211 -14.21 12.29 6.96
N VAL A 212 -14.27 13.38 7.73
CA VAL A 212 -15.50 13.82 8.40
C VAL A 212 -16.42 14.55 7.42
N THR A 213 -15.84 15.42 6.59
CA THR A 213 -16.52 16.10 5.49
C THR A 213 -15.65 16.03 4.24
N ASP A 214 -16.27 16.10 3.08
CA ASP A 214 -15.54 16.06 1.82
C ASP A 214 -14.82 17.35 1.46
N GLN A 215 -14.95 18.41 2.26
CA GLN A 215 -14.20 19.66 2.08
C GLN A 215 -12.93 19.69 2.93
N MET A 216 -12.76 18.72 3.84
CA MET A 216 -11.56 18.62 4.68
C MET A 216 -10.50 17.77 3.98
N ALA A 217 -9.27 18.30 3.89
CA ALA A 217 -8.17 17.57 3.28
C ALA A 217 -7.83 16.29 4.11
N PRO A 218 -7.61 15.15 3.45
CA PRO A 218 -7.25 13.91 4.13
C PRO A 218 -5.85 13.98 4.75
N SER A 219 -5.72 13.50 5.98
CA SER A 219 -4.46 13.55 6.74
C SER A 219 -3.34 12.73 6.06
N GLY A 220 -2.14 13.32 5.98
CA GLY A 220 -0.94 12.67 5.46
C GLY A 220 -0.94 12.44 3.94
N VAL A 221 -1.93 12.96 3.20
CA VAL A 221 -2.01 12.82 1.75
C VAL A 221 -1.30 13.98 1.06
N THR A 222 -0.39 13.65 0.15
CA THR A 222 0.26 14.65 -0.70
C THR A 222 -0.39 14.65 -2.08
N PHE A 223 -0.93 15.80 -2.51
CA PHE A 223 -1.57 15.98 -3.81
C PHE A 223 -0.58 16.54 -4.83
N GLN A 224 -0.70 16.07 -6.07
CA GLN A 224 0.05 16.58 -7.21
C GLN A 224 -0.74 16.45 -8.50
N SER A 225 -0.40 17.30 -9.47
CA SER A 225 -0.91 17.19 -10.84
C SER A 225 -0.10 16.14 -11.61
N GLY A 226 -0.74 15.45 -12.55
CA GLY A 226 -0.07 14.48 -13.44
C GLY A 226 -0.04 13.05 -12.89
N SER A 227 1.15 12.45 -12.85
CA SER A 227 1.36 11.03 -12.52
C SER A 227 1.76 10.83 -11.06
N LEU A 228 1.23 9.79 -10.42
CA LEU A 228 1.46 9.44 -9.02
C LEU A 228 2.02 8.02 -8.91
N LEU A 229 3.24 7.90 -8.38
CA LEU A 229 3.87 6.60 -8.12
C LEU A 229 3.26 5.93 -6.89
N VAL A 230 2.57 4.81 -7.11
CA VAL A 230 2.00 3.94 -6.07
C VAL A 230 3.04 2.95 -5.55
N GLY A 231 3.76 2.28 -6.45
CA GLY A 231 4.81 1.30 -6.10
C GLY A 231 4.59 -0.09 -6.72
N LYS A 232 5.14 -1.13 -6.10
CA LYS A 232 4.98 -2.53 -6.52
C LYS A 232 3.61 -3.05 -6.07
N MET A 233 2.78 -3.52 -6.99
CA MET A 233 1.49 -4.14 -6.71
C MET A 233 1.47 -5.58 -7.19
N GLU A 234 1.47 -6.52 -6.25
CA GLU A 234 1.30 -7.95 -6.51
C GLU A 234 -0.16 -8.28 -6.85
N PRO A 235 -0.45 -9.46 -7.44
CA PRO A 235 -1.82 -9.95 -7.61
C PRO A 235 -2.64 -9.81 -6.31
N GLY A 236 -3.78 -9.12 -6.39
CA GLY A 236 -4.67 -8.86 -5.26
C GLY A 236 -4.32 -7.63 -4.41
N ASP A 237 -3.13 -7.03 -4.59
CA ASP A 237 -2.78 -5.80 -3.88
C ASP A 237 -3.70 -4.64 -4.30
N PHE A 238 -3.99 -3.75 -3.36
CA PHE A 238 -4.79 -2.55 -3.59
C PHE A 238 -4.14 -1.32 -2.96
N ALA A 239 -4.45 -0.13 -3.47
CA ALA A 239 -3.99 1.13 -2.93
C ALA A 239 -5.07 2.21 -3.04
N PRO A 240 -5.34 3.00 -1.98
CA PRO A 240 -6.24 4.14 -2.07
C PRO A 240 -5.57 5.28 -2.84
N VAL A 241 -6.36 5.99 -3.64
CA VAL A 241 -5.99 7.20 -4.35
C VAL A 241 -7.03 8.26 -4.05
N TRP A 242 -6.56 9.40 -3.55
CA TRP A 242 -7.38 10.58 -3.35
C TRP A 242 -7.43 11.42 -4.61
N VAL A 243 -8.59 11.98 -4.86
CA VAL A 243 -8.84 13.01 -5.86
C VAL A 243 -9.23 14.27 -5.10
N ARG A 244 -8.51 15.36 -5.33
CA ARG A 244 -8.90 16.71 -4.94
C ARG A 244 -9.48 17.37 -6.17
N ARG A 245 -10.74 17.78 -6.12
CA ARG A 245 -11.33 18.64 -7.13
C ARG A 245 -11.36 20.08 -6.60
N THR A 246 -10.94 21.00 -7.45
CA THR A 246 -10.92 22.43 -7.15
C THR A 246 -11.70 23.18 -8.21
N THR A 247 -12.71 23.91 -7.77
CA THR A 247 -13.47 24.89 -8.56
C THR A 247 -13.11 26.28 -8.05
N PRO A 248 -12.40 27.11 -8.83
CA PRO A 248 -12.12 28.50 -8.46
C PRO A 248 -13.40 29.31 -8.25
N ALA A 249 -13.36 30.33 -7.39
CA ALA A 249 -14.48 31.26 -7.26
C ALA A 249 -14.73 32.03 -8.57
N ASN A 250 -16.00 32.37 -8.82
CA ASN A 250 -16.46 33.01 -10.05
C ASN A 250 -16.25 32.15 -11.32
N THR A 251 -16.26 30.83 -11.17
CA THR A 251 -16.26 29.91 -12.30
C THR A 251 -17.65 29.91 -12.96
N GLU A 252 -17.71 29.90 -14.29
CA GLU A 252 -18.98 29.70 -14.98
C GLU A 252 -19.48 28.27 -14.75
N PHE A 253 -20.76 28.12 -14.46
CA PHE A 253 -21.36 26.82 -14.24
C PHE A 253 -21.26 25.95 -15.50
N SER A 254 -20.67 24.76 -15.35
CA SER A 254 -20.50 23.77 -16.42
C SER A 254 -21.02 22.41 -15.95
N LEU A 255 -21.93 21.84 -16.75
CA LEU A 255 -22.54 20.53 -16.49
C LEU A 255 -21.67 19.33 -16.89
N ASN A 256 -20.51 19.56 -17.52
CA ASN A 256 -19.68 18.50 -18.11
C ASN A 256 -18.24 18.50 -17.61
N ASP A 257 -18.01 19.03 -16.41
CA ASP A 257 -16.71 18.91 -15.76
C ASP A 257 -16.39 17.44 -15.47
N GLY A 258 -15.21 16.99 -15.86
CA GLY A 258 -14.81 15.61 -15.59
C GLY A 258 -13.36 15.29 -15.87
N PHE A 259 -12.96 14.10 -15.43
CA PHE A 259 -11.59 13.62 -15.57
C PHE A 259 -11.56 12.12 -15.86
N THR A 260 -10.47 11.68 -16.49
CA THR A 260 -10.18 10.27 -16.72
C THR A 260 -8.84 9.93 -16.09
N VAL A 261 -8.76 8.77 -15.44
CA VAL A 261 -7.53 8.24 -14.87
C VAL A 261 -7.08 7.01 -15.66
N LYS A 262 -5.76 6.87 -15.82
CA LYS A 262 -5.11 5.67 -16.34
C LYS A 262 -4.14 5.13 -15.29
N VAL A 263 -4.02 3.80 -15.25
CA VAL A 263 -3.02 3.10 -14.47
C VAL A 263 -2.00 2.50 -15.43
N SER A 264 -0.72 2.67 -15.13
CA SER A 264 0.37 2.05 -15.87
C SER A 264 1.36 1.40 -14.91
N GLY A 265 2.14 0.44 -15.39
CA GLY A 265 3.16 -0.26 -14.62
C GLY A 265 3.99 -1.14 -15.54
N LYS A 266 5.15 -1.59 -15.08
CA LYS A 266 5.97 -2.58 -15.79
C LYS A 266 5.53 -3.98 -15.35
N PRO A 267 4.89 -4.77 -16.24
CA PRO A 267 4.53 -6.13 -15.88
C PRO A 267 5.80 -6.99 -15.78
N PHE A 268 5.90 -7.80 -14.73
CA PHE A 268 6.78 -8.96 -14.72
C PHE A 268 5.93 -10.21 -14.95
N LEU A 269 6.23 -10.94 -16.01
CA LEU A 269 5.71 -12.29 -16.22
C LEU A 269 6.80 -13.26 -15.79
N PRO A 270 6.55 -14.21 -14.86
CA PRO A 270 7.51 -15.28 -14.63
C PRO A 270 7.72 -16.01 -15.96
N ALA A 271 8.98 -16.23 -16.34
CA ALA A 271 9.33 -16.86 -17.61
C ALA A 271 8.56 -18.18 -17.75
N THR A 272 7.69 -18.27 -18.75
CA THR A 272 7.10 -19.55 -19.12
C THR A 272 8.24 -20.46 -19.55
N SER A 273 8.39 -21.62 -18.90
CA SER A 273 9.32 -22.66 -19.37
C SER A 273 8.91 -23.04 -20.79
N SER A 274 9.59 -22.51 -21.80
CA SER A 274 9.46 -23.00 -23.16
C SER A 274 10.09 -24.39 -23.16
N SER A 275 9.25 -25.43 -23.17
CA SER A 275 9.70 -26.76 -23.58
C SER A 275 10.20 -26.62 -25.01
N SER A 276 11.51 -26.66 -25.21
CA SER A 276 12.10 -26.81 -26.54
C SER A 276 11.65 -28.17 -27.08
N GLN A 277 10.62 -28.18 -27.92
CA GLN A 277 10.44 -29.33 -28.81
C GLN A 277 11.61 -29.32 -29.79
N SER A 278 12.50 -30.30 -29.63
CA SER A 278 13.51 -30.63 -30.63
C SER A 278 12.79 -30.99 -31.93
N PRO A 279 13.19 -30.44 -33.09
CA PRO A 279 12.72 -30.97 -34.36
C PRO A 279 13.32 -32.37 -34.52
N ASN A 280 12.47 -33.39 -34.60
CA ASN A 280 12.88 -34.73 -34.99
C ASN A 280 13.41 -34.66 -36.43
N ALA A 281 14.64 -35.14 -36.61
CA ALA A 281 15.17 -35.60 -37.89
C ALA A 281 14.76 -37.07 -38.11
#